data_AF-A0A936A5N0-F1
#
_entry.id   AF-A0A936A5N0-F1
#
_cell.length_a   1.000
_cell.length_b   1.000
_cell.length_c   1.000
_cell.angle_alpha   90.00
_cell.angle_beta   90.00
_cell.angle_gamma   90.00
#
_symmetry.space_group_name_H-M   'P 1'
#
loop_
_entity.id
_entity.type
_entity.pdbx_description
1 polymer ?
#
loop_
_entity_poly.entity_id
_entity_poly.type
_entity_poly.pdbx_seq_one_letter_code
_entity_poly.pdbx_strand_id
1 'polypeptide(L)'
;MNRILTKNTNNVLIPYSSAHLSDLLTSYKQSETGKIQTELDLLYLEKLTTNNCILYDYQSQSTYPFAYPINKYFAELLEGDSIKVGNFDNFLNYFSNKDLNDSLNASLDKLKLIPSGIDPDKYKLLPPKFDKFKDTFCLNKSNTNYYDLLKGSFDIIAGYHEDPDMYRQLRNAVLEEAGLLLDYSKCENPIKEISKRLKNSILNMTFEEFAENNIKSQFKNKKPSKFDIFTNHYILLDFLGYQRDKRMKNLIQDAFHAYYGAHCDFFVTDDKNTYHKSKALYEYFNIETIVCNTKEFIWTYFGIATLNINSHLSLGEAINNCLQTSLIIKQGLDGNLNQYVLHKLDYPILYFLTDFN
;
A
#
# COMPACT_ATOMS: atom_id res chain seq x y z
N MET A 1 9.01 21.29 3.38
CA MET A 1 7.86 20.96 2.52
C MET A 1 6.73 21.99 2.63
N ASN A 2 6.06 22.12 3.79
CA ASN A 2 4.84 22.94 3.98
C ASN A 2 4.85 24.33 3.27
N ARG A 3 5.90 25.15 3.44
CA ARG A 3 6.04 26.47 2.77
C ARG A 3 6.04 26.45 1.23
N ILE A 4 6.48 25.37 0.59
CA ILE A 4 6.52 25.24 -0.87
C ILE A 4 5.09 25.00 -1.39
N LEU A 5 4.37 24.06 -0.76
CA LEU A 5 2.99 23.74 -1.11
C LEU A 5 2.08 24.96 -0.88
N THR A 6 2.20 25.65 0.26
CA THR A 6 1.41 26.87 0.53
C THR A 6 1.71 28.05 -0.40
N LYS A 7 2.87 28.06 -1.09
CA LYS A 7 3.22 29.09 -2.08
C LYS A 7 2.78 28.72 -3.50
N ASN A 8 2.49 27.43 -3.75
CA ASN A 8 2.17 26.89 -5.07
C ASN A 8 0.79 26.22 -5.09
N THR A 9 -0.13 26.61 -4.20
CA THR A 9 -1.49 26.03 -4.11
C THR A 9 -2.29 26.11 -5.40
N ASN A 10 -2.00 27.09 -6.25
CA ASN A 10 -2.66 27.27 -7.54
C ASN A 10 -2.03 26.41 -8.66
N ASN A 11 -0.84 25.85 -8.42
CA ASN A 11 -0.03 25.10 -9.38
C ASN A 11 0.17 23.63 -8.97
N VAL A 12 -0.34 23.21 -7.80
CA VAL A 12 -0.22 21.86 -7.26
C VAL A 12 -1.55 21.46 -6.63
N LEU A 13 -2.25 20.53 -7.29
CA LEU A 13 -3.44 19.88 -6.74
C LEU A 13 -3.00 18.63 -5.97
N ILE A 14 -3.48 18.48 -4.74
CA ILE A 14 -3.20 17.30 -3.90
C ILE A 14 -4.53 16.63 -3.55
N PRO A 15 -4.92 15.53 -4.24
CA PRO A 15 -6.10 14.79 -3.86
C PRO A 15 -5.81 13.82 -2.70
N TYR A 16 -6.79 13.59 -1.83
CA TYR A 16 -6.77 12.44 -0.91
C TYR A 16 -7.47 11.22 -1.54
N SER A 17 -7.45 10.07 -0.86
CA SER A 17 -8.12 8.85 -1.30
C SER A 17 -8.66 8.04 -0.13
N SER A 18 -9.46 7.01 -0.43
CA SER A 18 -9.98 6.06 0.57
C SER A 18 -8.89 5.32 1.36
N ALA A 19 -7.70 5.14 0.77
CA ALA A 19 -6.55 4.51 1.41
C ALA A 19 -6.04 5.35 2.60
N HIS A 20 -5.88 6.67 2.40
CA HIS A 20 -5.51 7.61 3.47
C HIS A 20 -6.47 7.54 4.65
N LEU A 21 -7.79 7.51 4.38
CA LEU A 21 -8.80 7.41 5.44
C LEU A 21 -8.80 6.03 6.10
N SER A 22 -8.44 4.96 5.39
CA SER A 22 -8.36 3.60 5.94
C SER A 22 -7.15 3.41 6.87
N ASP A 23 -6.04 4.09 6.61
CA ASP A 23 -4.90 4.15 7.52
C ASP A 23 -5.25 4.93 8.79
N LEU A 24 -5.86 6.11 8.64
CA LEU A 24 -6.37 6.90 9.79
C LEU A 24 -7.39 6.11 10.62
N LEU A 25 -8.32 5.41 9.98
CA LEU A 25 -9.32 4.56 10.64
C LEU A 25 -8.67 3.44 11.46
N THR A 26 -7.50 2.95 11.03
CA THR A 26 -6.72 1.96 11.75
C THR A 26 -6.13 2.55 13.04
N SER A 27 -5.53 3.73 12.96
CA SER A 27 -4.97 4.45 14.11
C SER A 27 -6.05 4.88 15.12
N TYR A 28 -7.17 5.42 14.62
CA TYR A 28 -8.33 5.83 15.40
C TYR A 28 -8.91 4.68 16.25
N LYS A 29 -9.00 3.47 15.66
CA LYS A 29 -9.54 2.27 16.34
C LYS A 29 -8.55 1.60 17.31
N GLN A 30 -7.31 2.07 17.45
CA GLN A 30 -6.27 1.45 18.30
C GLN A 30 -6.13 2.06 19.71
N SER A 31 -6.24 3.38 19.86
CA SER A 31 -6.02 4.05 21.16
C SER A 31 -6.63 5.46 21.20
N GLU A 32 -6.79 6.01 22.40
CA GLU A 32 -7.28 7.39 22.59
C GLU A 32 -6.32 8.42 21.97
N THR A 33 -5.01 8.22 22.13
CA THR A 33 -3.98 9.02 21.44
C THR A 33 -4.09 8.90 19.93
N GLY A 34 -4.43 7.72 19.42
CA GLY A 34 -4.69 7.47 18.00
C GLY A 34 -5.91 8.24 17.46
N LYS A 35 -6.98 8.42 18.25
CA LYS A 35 -8.11 9.28 17.88
C LYS A 35 -7.69 10.75 17.78
N ILE A 36 -7.03 11.28 18.81
CA ILE A 36 -6.58 12.67 18.86
C ILE A 36 -5.64 12.99 17.67
N GLN A 37 -4.69 12.08 17.38
CA GLN A 37 -3.82 12.25 16.22
C GLN A 37 -4.61 12.19 14.90
N THR A 38 -5.58 11.28 14.78
CA THR A 38 -6.44 11.18 13.59
C THR A 38 -7.24 12.46 13.36
N GLU A 39 -7.81 13.07 14.39
CA GLU A 39 -8.54 14.36 14.25
C GLU A 39 -7.62 15.48 13.75
N LEU A 40 -6.38 15.55 14.23
CA LEU A 40 -5.38 16.51 13.75
C LEU A 40 -4.98 16.24 12.29
N ASP A 41 -4.83 14.96 11.90
CA ASP A 41 -4.48 14.55 10.55
C ASP A 41 -5.62 14.81 9.56
N LEU A 42 -6.89 14.61 9.96
CA LEU A 42 -8.07 14.95 9.14
C LEU A 42 -8.15 16.46 8.86
N LEU A 43 -7.94 17.30 9.89
CA LEU A 43 -7.87 18.76 9.73
C LEU A 43 -6.72 19.20 8.82
N TYR A 44 -5.56 18.53 8.92
CA TYR A 44 -4.42 18.79 8.05
C TYR A 44 -4.69 18.39 6.60
N LEU A 45 -5.27 17.21 6.36
CA LEU A 45 -5.64 16.74 5.03
C LEU A 45 -6.73 17.61 4.40
N GLU A 46 -7.74 18.06 5.15
CA GLU A 46 -8.79 18.95 4.64
C GLU A 46 -8.20 20.26 4.14
N LYS A 47 -7.29 20.85 4.93
CA LYS A 47 -6.55 22.06 4.54
C LYS A 47 -5.62 21.85 3.35
N LEU A 48 -4.96 20.70 3.26
CA LEU A 48 -3.98 20.39 2.20
C LEU A 48 -4.65 20.11 0.85
N THR A 49 -5.77 19.38 0.89
CA THR A 49 -6.42 18.83 -0.31
C THR A 49 -7.58 19.69 -0.79
N THR A 50 -8.09 20.59 0.06
CA THR A 50 -9.31 21.38 -0.17
C THR A 50 -10.51 20.51 -0.54
N ASN A 51 -10.60 19.32 0.09
CA ASN A 51 -11.61 18.29 -0.13
C ASN A 51 -11.63 17.65 -1.53
N ASN A 52 -10.60 17.84 -2.36
CA ASN A 52 -10.43 17.07 -3.59
C ASN A 52 -9.98 15.63 -3.28
N CYS A 53 -10.59 14.65 -3.91
CA CYS A 53 -10.22 13.24 -3.78
C CYS A 53 -10.26 12.49 -5.10
N ILE A 54 -9.60 11.33 -5.11
CA ILE A 54 -9.77 10.31 -6.14
C ILE A 54 -10.53 9.15 -5.50
N LEU A 55 -11.66 8.78 -6.09
CA LEU A 55 -12.51 7.70 -5.63
C LEU A 55 -12.47 6.54 -6.63
N TYR A 56 -12.57 5.31 -6.11
CA TYR A 56 -12.88 4.12 -6.90
C TYR A 56 -14.27 3.65 -6.51
N ASP A 57 -15.19 3.63 -7.48
CA ASP A 57 -16.52 3.07 -7.29
C ASP A 57 -16.51 1.59 -7.67
N TYR A 58 -16.78 0.74 -6.68
CA TYR A 58 -16.86 -0.71 -6.83
C TYR A 58 -18.06 -1.17 -7.68
N GLN A 59 -19.11 -0.34 -7.83
CA GLN A 59 -20.28 -0.67 -8.65
C GLN A 59 -20.00 -0.44 -10.14
N SER A 60 -19.52 0.74 -10.51
CA SER A 60 -19.12 1.05 -11.90
C SER A 60 -17.71 0.60 -12.28
N GLN A 61 -16.96 0.00 -11.35
CA GLN A 61 -15.57 -0.44 -11.53
C GLN A 61 -14.65 0.64 -12.10
N SER A 62 -14.89 1.91 -11.73
CA SER A 62 -14.29 3.09 -12.34
C SER A 62 -13.66 4.02 -11.31
N THR A 63 -12.59 4.71 -11.71
CA THR A 63 -11.88 5.69 -10.88
C THR A 63 -12.04 7.08 -11.46
N TYR A 64 -12.38 8.05 -10.62
CA TYR A 64 -12.63 9.43 -11.02
C TYR A 64 -12.25 10.43 -9.92
N PRO A 65 -11.87 11.67 -10.29
CA PRO A 65 -11.73 12.76 -9.34
C PRO A 65 -13.10 13.22 -8.84
N PHE A 66 -13.17 13.62 -7.58
CA PHE A 66 -14.39 14.12 -6.94
C PHE A 66 -14.05 15.15 -5.86
N ALA A 67 -15.05 15.87 -5.36
CA ALA A 67 -14.90 16.79 -4.24
C ALA A 67 -15.82 16.33 -3.10
N TYR A 68 -15.25 15.90 -1.98
CA TYR A 68 -16.02 15.34 -0.87
C TYR A 68 -15.44 15.74 0.49
N PRO A 69 -16.26 16.20 1.46
CA PRO A 69 -15.76 16.60 2.76
C PRO A 69 -15.10 15.44 3.52
N ILE A 70 -13.81 15.58 3.85
CA ILE A 70 -13.02 14.53 4.52
C ILE A 70 -13.70 14.02 5.80
N ASN A 71 -14.17 14.92 6.66
CA ASN A 71 -14.79 14.56 7.93
C ASN A 71 -16.10 13.77 7.73
N LYS A 72 -16.86 14.05 6.67
CA LYS A 72 -18.09 13.31 6.33
C LYS A 72 -17.74 11.89 5.84
N TYR A 73 -16.75 11.78 4.96
CA TYR A 73 -16.32 10.48 4.46
C TYR A 73 -15.72 9.60 5.57
N PHE A 74 -14.94 10.20 6.48
CA PHE A 74 -14.39 9.48 7.63
C PHE A 74 -15.48 9.01 8.60
N ALA A 75 -16.53 9.81 8.83
CA ALA A 75 -17.70 9.38 9.59
C ALA A 75 -18.44 8.21 8.92
N GLU A 76 -18.66 8.26 7.61
CA GLU A 76 -19.26 7.16 6.85
C GLU A 76 -18.42 5.86 6.91
N LEU A 77 -17.09 5.97 6.99
CA LEU A 77 -16.18 4.83 7.21
C LEU A 77 -16.13 4.33 8.68
N LEU A 78 -16.58 5.14 9.64
CA LEU A 78 -16.78 4.73 11.04
C LEU A 78 -18.12 4.02 11.22
N GLU A 79 -19.18 4.52 10.59
CA GLU A 79 -20.53 3.94 10.58
C GLU A 79 -20.63 2.68 9.73
N GLY A 80 -19.75 2.51 8.75
CA GLY A 80 -19.65 1.30 7.94
C GLY A 80 -19.37 0.05 8.78
N ASP A 81 -20.39 -0.81 8.90
CA ASP A 81 -20.36 -2.09 9.62
C ASP A 81 -19.39 -3.10 8.97
N SER A 82 -18.08 -2.90 9.23
CA SER A 82 -17.09 -3.95 9.02
C SER A 82 -17.36 -5.05 10.05
N ILE A 83 -18.09 -6.10 9.68
CA ILE A 83 -18.29 -7.27 10.54
C ILE A 83 -16.90 -7.83 10.86
N LYS A 84 -16.39 -7.54 12.06
CA LYS A 84 -15.06 -7.98 12.52
C LYS A 84 -15.13 -9.44 12.93
N VAL A 85 -15.21 -10.30 11.93
CA VAL A 85 -15.07 -11.74 12.08
C VAL A 85 -13.58 -12.10 12.23
N GLY A 86 -12.93 -11.56 13.27
CA GLY A 86 -11.48 -11.67 13.45
C GLY A 86 -10.98 -13.08 13.80
N ASN A 87 -11.88 -13.97 14.21
CA ASN A 87 -11.62 -15.39 14.45
C ASN A 87 -12.92 -16.19 14.33
N PHE A 88 -12.82 -17.53 14.34
CA PHE A 88 -13.93 -18.45 14.21
C PHE A 88 -14.94 -18.35 15.37
N ASP A 89 -14.50 -18.04 16.59
CA ASP A 89 -15.41 -17.89 17.72
C ASP A 89 -16.31 -16.65 17.56
N ASN A 90 -15.74 -15.54 17.07
CA ASN A 90 -16.48 -14.32 16.73
C ASN A 90 -17.41 -14.52 15.52
N PHE A 91 -17.05 -15.37 14.56
CA PHE A 91 -17.95 -15.82 13.48
C PHE A 91 -19.17 -16.50 14.06
N LEU A 92 -18.97 -17.54 14.89
CA LEU A 92 -20.05 -18.31 15.48
C LEU A 92 -20.96 -17.43 16.35
N ASN A 93 -20.39 -16.56 17.19
CA ASN A 93 -21.14 -15.64 18.03
C ASN A 93 -22.03 -14.68 17.23
N TYR A 94 -21.60 -14.22 16.04
CA TYR A 94 -22.44 -13.40 15.16
C TYR A 94 -23.67 -14.16 14.64
N PHE A 95 -23.52 -15.44 14.30
CA PHE A 95 -24.63 -16.28 13.80
C PHE A 95 -25.53 -16.83 14.91
N SER A 96 -25.00 -17.12 16.10
CA SER A 96 -25.77 -17.53 17.28
C SER A 96 -26.81 -16.50 17.71
N ASN A 97 -26.59 -15.21 17.43
CA ASN A 97 -27.51 -14.12 17.74
C ASN A 97 -28.72 -13.98 16.77
N LYS A 98 -28.89 -14.89 15.79
CA LYS A 98 -29.99 -14.88 14.80
C LYS A 98 -30.84 -16.15 14.83
N ASP A 99 -31.28 -16.57 16.02
CA ASP A 99 -32.19 -17.71 16.26
C ASP A 99 -31.72 -19.10 15.75
N LEU A 100 -30.48 -19.22 15.24
CA LEU A 100 -29.91 -20.45 14.66
C LEU A 100 -29.12 -21.30 15.67
N ASN A 101 -29.09 -20.90 16.94
CA ASN A 101 -28.07 -21.30 17.93
C ASN A 101 -28.01 -22.82 18.16
N ASP A 102 -29.14 -23.48 18.44
CA ASP A 102 -29.15 -24.89 18.87
C ASP A 102 -28.76 -25.86 17.72
N SER A 103 -29.21 -25.58 16.50
CA SER A 103 -28.89 -26.39 15.32
C SER A 103 -27.42 -26.21 14.91
N LEU A 104 -26.89 -24.99 15.03
CA LEU A 104 -25.49 -24.68 14.80
C LEU A 104 -24.61 -25.42 15.83
N ASN A 105 -24.90 -25.28 17.13
CA ASN A 105 -24.14 -25.93 18.20
C ASN A 105 -24.14 -27.45 18.08
N ALA A 106 -25.31 -28.07 17.84
CA ALA A 106 -25.42 -29.52 17.61
C ALA A 106 -24.66 -30.00 16.36
N SER A 107 -24.41 -29.11 15.39
CA SER A 107 -23.58 -29.41 14.21
C SER A 107 -22.08 -29.26 14.53
N LEU A 108 -21.69 -28.24 15.28
CA LEU A 108 -20.31 -28.04 15.76
C LEU A 108 -19.84 -29.18 16.67
N ASP A 109 -20.71 -29.67 17.56
CA ASP A 109 -20.37 -30.77 18.45
C ASP A 109 -20.15 -32.09 17.69
N LYS A 110 -20.87 -32.33 16.58
CA LYS A 110 -20.56 -33.47 15.68
C LYS A 110 -19.18 -33.34 15.05
N LEU A 111 -18.76 -32.12 14.68
CA LEU A 111 -17.43 -31.88 14.08
C LEU A 111 -16.28 -32.12 15.07
N LYS A 112 -16.53 -31.94 16.39
CA LYS A 112 -15.57 -32.30 17.45
C LYS A 112 -15.40 -33.81 17.63
N LEU A 113 -16.40 -34.61 17.26
CA LEU A 113 -16.37 -36.09 17.34
C LEU A 113 -15.71 -36.74 16.11
N ILE A 114 -15.59 -36.02 15.00
CA ILE A 114 -14.95 -36.52 13.79
C ILE A 114 -13.43 -36.33 13.92
N PRO A 115 -12.61 -37.39 13.88
CA PRO A 115 -11.15 -37.23 13.86
C PRO A 115 -10.73 -36.51 12.58
N SER A 116 -9.73 -35.64 12.68
CA SER A 116 -9.22 -34.85 11.54
C SER A 116 -8.69 -35.69 10.35
N GLY A 117 -8.40 -36.98 10.58
CA GLY A 117 -7.68 -37.83 9.63
C GLY A 117 -6.18 -37.48 9.51
N ILE A 118 -5.70 -36.53 10.31
CA ILE A 118 -4.31 -36.10 10.32
C ILE A 118 -3.50 -36.99 11.27
N ASP A 119 -2.38 -37.48 10.75
CA ASP A 119 -1.38 -38.27 11.46
C ASP A 119 -0.42 -37.34 12.24
N PRO A 120 -0.49 -37.26 13.58
CA PRO A 120 0.30 -36.30 14.36
C PRO A 120 1.81 -36.53 14.26
N ASP A 121 2.26 -37.75 13.99
CA ASP A 121 3.67 -38.09 13.94
C ASP A 121 4.35 -37.51 12.69
N LYS A 122 3.60 -37.32 11.59
CA LYS A 122 4.10 -36.57 10.41
C LYS A 122 4.34 -35.09 10.69
N TYR A 123 3.61 -34.50 11.66
CA TYR A 123 3.72 -33.06 11.97
C TYR A 123 4.82 -32.75 12.98
N LYS A 124 5.22 -33.74 13.80
CA LYS A 124 6.45 -33.66 14.60
C LYS A 124 7.70 -33.49 13.74
N LEU A 125 7.67 -33.93 12.48
CA LEU A 125 8.75 -33.78 11.51
C LEU A 125 8.77 -32.40 10.82
N LEU A 126 7.73 -31.57 10.96
CA LEU A 126 7.74 -30.22 10.38
C LEU A 126 8.79 -29.35 11.07
N PRO A 127 9.66 -28.64 10.30
CA PRO A 127 10.68 -27.76 10.88
C PRO A 127 10.10 -26.68 11.80
N PRO A 128 10.86 -26.19 12.81
CA PRO A 128 10.38 -25.21 13.80
C PRO A 128 9.78 -23.91 13.20
N LYS A 129 10.14 -23.57 11.95
CA LYS A 129 9.56 -22.44 11.20
C LYS A 129 8.03 -22.55 11.00
N PHE A 130 7.42 -23.71 11.26
CA PHE A 130 5.98 -23.97 11.17
C PHE A 130 5.28 -24.13 12.52
N ASP A 131 5.95 -23.93 13.66
CA ASP A 131 5.35 -24.21 14.98
C ASP A 131 4.05 -23.43 15.21
N LYS A 132 3.95 -22.20 14.67
CA LYS A 132 2.74 -21.39 14.70
C LYS A 132 1.55 -22.04 13.99
N PHE A 133 1.77 -22.73 12.87
CA PHE A 133 0.73 -23.51 12.19
C PHE A 133 0.33 -24.73 13.02
N LYS A 134 1.28 -25.37 13.73
CA LYS A 134 0.97 -26.49 14.64
C LYS A 134 0.06 -26.03 15.77
N ASP A 135 0.26 -24.84 16.29
CA ASP A 135 -0.59 -24.24 17.33
C ASP A 135 -1.97 -23.85 16.79
N THR A 136 -2.05 -23.10 15.67
CA THR A 136 -3.32 -22.64 15.09
C THR A 136 -4.27 -23.79 14.71
N PHE A 137 -3.73 -24.89 14.16
CA PHE A 137 -4.51 -26.08 13.83
C PHE A 137 -4.59 -27.11 14.98
N CYS A 138 -4.06 -26.81 16.17
CA CYS A 138 -4.00 -27.74 17.32
C CYS A 138 -3.33 -29.10 17.00
N LEU A 139 -2.38 -29.14 16.07
CA LEU A 139 -1.70 -30.35 15.58
C LEU A 139 -0.71 -30.94 16.58
N ASN A 140 -0.39 -30.19 17.64
CA ASN A 140 0.38 -30.66 18.79
C ASN A 140 -0.42 -31.60 19.72
N LYS A 141 -1.74 -31.77 19.49
CA LYS A 141 -2.60 -32.69 20.25
C LYS A 141 -2.73 -34.03 19.53
N SER A 142 -2.73 -35.14 20.26
CA SER A 142 -2.88 -36.49 19.68
C SER A 142 -4.24 -36.73 19.01
N ASN A 143 -5.27 -35.96 19.39
CA ASN A 143 -6.65 -36.09 18.90
C ASN A 143 -7.16 -34.76 18.31
N THR A 144 -6.44 -34.16 17.35
CA THR A 144 -6.99 -33.05 16.55
C THR A 144 -8.24 -33.53 15.82
N ASN A 145 -9.37 -32.85 16.01
CA ASN A 145 -10.66 -33.18 15.38
C ASN A 145 -10.97 -32.26 14.19
N TYR A 146 -12.06 -32.54 13.47
CA TYR A 146 -12.43 -31.77 12.29
C TYR A 146 -12.92 -30.34 12.63
N TYR A 147 -13.47 -30.13 13.82
CA TYR A 147 -13.76 -28.78 14.33
C TYR A 147 -12.47 -27.96 14.54
N ASP A 148 -11.42 -28.55 15.13
CA ASP A 148 -10.12 -27.89 15.29
C ASP A 148 -9.51 -27.49 13.94
N LEU A 149 -9.67 -28.33 12.91
CA LEU A 149 -9.23 -28.03 11.55
C LEU A 149 -10.00 -26.89 10.91
N LEU A 150 -11.33 -26.90 11.01
CA LEU A 150 -12.17 -25.81 10.48
C LEU A 150 -11.86 -24.49 11.19
N LYS A 151 -11.71 -24.54 12.52
CA LYS A 151 -11.30 -23.39 13.33
C LYS A 151 -9.94 -22.84 12.89
N GLY A 152 -8.91 -23.69 12.85
CA GLY A 152 -7.57 -23.27 12.41
C GLY A 152 -7.54 -22.75 10.97
N SER A 153 -8.32 -23.35 10.06
CA SER A 153 -8.47 -22.86 8.68
C SER A 153 -9.09 -21.47 8.66
N PHE A 154 -10.16 -21.26 9.43
CA PHE A 154 -10.85 -19.98 9.51
C PHE A 154 -9.99 -18.91 10.19
N ASP A 155 -9.32 -19.24 11.30
CA ASP A 155 -8.44 -18.33 12.04
C ASP A 155 -7.22 -17.92 11.21
N ILE A 156 -6.73 -18.79 10.32
CA ILE A 156 -5.78 -18.38 9.27
C ILE A 156 -6.47 -17.43 8.29
N ILE A 157 -7.57 -17.81 7.62
CA ILE A 157 -8.20 -16.98 6.59
C ILE A 157 -8.58 -15.57 7.11
N ALA A 158 -9.08 -15.48 8.35
CA ALA A 158 -9.44 -14.23 9.00
C ALA A 158 -8.22 -13.45 9.57
N GLY A 159 -7.29 -14.14 10.24
CA GLY A 159 -6.16 -13.53 10.96
C GLY A 159 -4.88 -13.33 10.13
N TYR A 160 -4.76 -13.94 8.95
CA TYR A 160 -3.57 -13.89 8.09
C TYR A 160 -3.15 -12.48 7.67
N HIS A 161 -4.12 -11.55 7.61
CA HIS A 161 -3.86 -10.15 7.30
C HIS A 161 -3.27 -9.36 8.49
N GLU A 162 -3.48 -9.85 9.72
CA GLU A 162 -3.07 -9.18 10.96
C GLU A 162 -1.72 -9.70 11.49
N ASP A 163 -1.37 -10.96 11.23
CA ASP A 163 -0.15 -11.59 11.77
C ASP A 163 1.08 -11.52 10.83
N PRO A 164 2.15 -10.78 11.19
CA PRO A 164 3.31 -10.58 10.32
C PRO A 164 4.14 -11.87 10.09
N ASP A 165 4.23 -12.73 11.10
CA ASP A 165 5.04 -13.94 11.04
C ASP A 165 4.32 -15.02 10.22
N MET A 166 3.01 -15.15 10.39
CA MET A 166 2.19 -16.09 9.61
C MET A 166 2.17 -15.72 8.13
N TYR A 167 2.03 -14.42 7.81
CA TYR A 167 2.15 -13.92 6.43
C TYR A 167 3.47 -14.36 5.78
N ARG A 168 4.58 -14.03 6.44
CA ARG A 168 5.93 -14.35 5.98
C ARG A 168 6.19 -15.85 5.87
N GLN A 169 5.74 -16.64 6.84
CA GLN A 169 5.94 -18.10 6.85
C GLN A 169 5.19 -18.76 5.68
N LEU A 170 3.92 -18.43 5.45
CA LEU A 170 3.15 -19.02 4.35
C LEU A 170 3.75 -18.66 2.98
N ARG A 171 4.05 -17.37 2.74
CA ARG A 171 4.69 -16.91 1.50
C ARG A 171 5.99 -17.67 1.26
N ASN A 172 6.87 -17.72 2.26
CA ASN A 172 8.17 -18.36 2.12
C ASN A 172 8.04 -19.88 1.88
N ALA A 173 7.13 -20.57 2.57
CA ALA A 173 6.90 -22.00 2.37
C ALA A 173 6.42 -22.34 0.96
N VAL A 174 5.45 -21.59 0.42
CA VAL A 174 4.95 -21.79 -0.96
C VAL A 174 6.05 -21.52 -1.99
N LEU A 175 6.85 -20.47 -1.79
CA LEU A 175 7.99 -20.18 -2.67
C LEU A 175 9.11 -21.22 -2.59
N GLU A 176 9.38 -21.78 -1.41
CA GLU A 176 10.42 -22.78 -1.18
C GLU A 176 10.06 -24.08 -1.90
N GLU A 177 8.82 -24.57 -1.74
CA GLU A 177 8.29 -25.75 -2.43
C GLU A 177 8.27 -25.57 -3.96
N ALA A 178 7.93 -24.37 -4.44
CA ALA A 178 7.96 -24.05 -5.87
C ALA A 178 9.38 -23.83 -6.45
N GLY A 179 10.43 -23.83 -5.62
CA GLY A 179 11.81 -23.52 -6.03
C GLY A 179 12.03 -22.04 -6.40
N LEU A 180 11.17 -21.14 -5.92
CA LEU A 180 11.11 -19.71 -6.25
C LEU A 180 11.61 -18.78 -5.13
N LEU A 181 12.00 -19.30 -3.96
CA LEU A 181 12.44 -18.50 -2.81
C LEU A 181 13.77 -17.77 -3.07
N LEU A 182 13.69 -16.56 -3.63
CA LEU A 182 14.81 -15.65 -3.88
C LEU A 182 14.47 -14.23 -3.39
N ASP A 183 15.46 -13.33 -3.33
CA ASP A 183 15.28 -11.91 -2.99
C ASP A 183 15.61 -11.05 -4.21
N TYR A 184 14.62 -10.30 -4.70
CA TYR A 184 14.75 -9.41 -5.85
C TYR A 184 14.85 -7.93 -5.46
N SER A 185 14.99 -7.59 -4.17
CA SER A 185 14.97 -6.20 -3.63
C SER A 185 15.96 -5.21 -4.28
N LYS A 186 16.96 -5.68 -5.03
CA LYS A 186 17.94 -4.86 -5.78
C LYS A 186 17.82 -4.97 -7.30
N CYS A 187 16.79 -5.64 -7.82
CA CYS A 187 16.58 -5.82 -9.25
C CYS A 187 15.97 -4.56 -9.87
N GLU A 188 16.59 -4.04 -10.94
CA GLU A 188 16.09 -2.86 -11.67
C GLU A 188 14.81 -3.18 -12.44
N ASN A 189 14.77 -4.30 -13.16
CA ASN A 189 13.57 -4.78 -13.87
C ASN A 189 13.08 -6.10 -13.25
N PRO A 190 12.34 -6.04 -12.12
CA PRO A 190 11.97 -7.23 -11.36
C PRO A 190 11.03 -8.16 -12.13
N ILE A 191 10.10 -7.60 -12.91
CA ILE A 191 9.08 -8.38 -13.62
C ILE A 191 9.71 -9.27 -14.69
N LYS A 192 10.72 -8.77 -15.42
CA LYS A 192 11.46 -9.55 -16.41
C LYS A 192 12.20 -10.74 -15.79
N GLU A 193 12.93 -10.52 -14.68
CA GLU A 193 13.66 -11.61 -14.02
C GLU A 193 12.72 -12.60 -13.31
N ILE A 194 11.64 -12.12 -12.67
CA ILE A 194 10.58 -12.97 -12.12
C ILE A 194 9.95 -13.83 -13.22
N SER A 195 9.57 -13.24 -14.36
CA SER A 195 8.98 -13.95 -15.51
C SER A 195 9.92 -15.01 -16.08
N LYS A 196 11.22 -14.71 -16.19
CA LYS A 196 12.26 -15.67 -16.58
C LYS A 196 12.41 -16.81 -15.56
N ARG A 197 12.31 -16.54 -14.26
CA ARG A 197 12.39 -17.58 -13.23
C ARG A 197 11.15 -18.47 -13.19
N LEU A 198 9.94 -17.90 -13.37
CA LEU A 198 8.68 -18.64 -13.46
C LEU A 198 8.65 -19.59 -14.69
N LYS A 199 9.20 -19.17 -15.84
CA LYS A 199 9.40 -20.07 -16.99
C LYS A 199 10.36 -21.22 -16.69
N ASN A 200 11.37 -20.97 -15.87
CA ASN A 200 12.38 -21.96 -15.47
C ASN A 200 12.01 -22.72 -14.17
N SER A 201 10.74 -22.73 -13.77
CA SER A 201 10.23 -23.49 -12.62
C SER A 201 9.18 -24.52 -13.06
N ILE A 202 8.67 -25.30 -12.10
CA ILE A 202 7.57 -26.25 -12.33
C ILE A 202 6.29 -25.60 -12.87
N LEU A 203 6.15 -24.27 -12.75
CA LEU A 203 5.00 -23.52 -13.25
C LEU A 203 5.08 -23.24 -14.76
N ASN A 204 6.28 -23.20 -15.34
CA ASN A 204 6.55 -22.98 -16.77
C ASN A 204 5.69 -21.88 -17.43
N MET A 205 5.62 -20.70 -16.79
CA MET A 205 4.79 -19.58 -17.26
C MET A 205 5.48 -18.23 -17.05
N THR A 206 5.03 -17.20 -17.76
CA THR A 206 5.42 -15.80 -17.53
C THR A 206 4.82 -15.24 -16.23
N PHE A 207 5.29 -14.05 -15.82
CA PHE A 207 4.62 -13.25 -14.80
C PHE A 207 3.20 -12.84 -15.21
N GLU A 208 2.99 -12.43 -16.47
CA GLU A 208 1.66 -12.09 -17.02
C GLU A 208 0.69 -13.27 -16.92
N GLU A 209 1.09 -14.46 -17.40
CA GLU A 209 0.26 -15.68 -17.32
C GLU A 209 -0.03 -16.09 -15.87
N PHE A 210 0.92 -15.94 -14.95
CA PHE A 210 0.70 -16.20 -13.53
C PHE A 210 -0.31 -15.20 -12.92
N ALA A 211 -0.20 -13.91 -13.26
CA ALA A 211 -1.11 -12.87 -12.81
C ALA A 211 -2.52 -13.02 -13.40
N GLU A 212 -2.63 -13.31 -14.70
CA GLU A 212 -3.89 -13.63 -15.36
C GLU A 212 -4.57 -14.86 -14.75
N ASN A 213 -3.83 -15.94 -14.49
CA ASN A 213 -4.39 -17.15 -13.89
C ASN A 213 -4.92 -16.90 -12.48
N ASN A 214 -4.20 -16.08 -11.70
CA ASN A 214 -4.67 -15.64 -10.39
C ASN A 214 -5.99 -14.87 -10.51
N ILE A 215 -6.04 -13.85 -11.38
CA ILE A 215 -7.25 -13.03 -11.61
C ILE A 215 -8.42 -13.86 -12.15
N LYS A 216 -8.20 -14.74 -13.13
CA LYS A 216 -9.24 -15.64 -13.67
C LYS A 216 -9.82 -16.55 -12.57
N SER A 217 -8.98 -17.04 -11.64
CA SER A 217 -9.44 -17.86 -10.53
C SER A 217 -10.35 -17.09 -9.55
N GLN A 218 -10.04 -15.81 -9.29
CA GLN A 218 -10.82 -14.95 -8.40
C GLN A 218 -12.13 -14.46 -9.03
N PHE A 219 -12.08 -13.97 -10.28
CA PHE A 219 -13.20 -13.24 -10.90
C PHE A 219 -14.12 -14.13 -11.76
N LYS A 220 -13.68 -15.34 -12.14
CA LYS A 220 -14.42 -16.33 -12.96
C LYS A 220 -15.03 -15.73 -14.24
N ASN A 221 -16.26 -15.26 -14.17
CA ASN A 221 -17.06 -14.75 -15.29
C ASN A 221 -17.19 -13.22 -15.29
N LYS A 222 -16.65 -12.52 -14.29
CA LYS A 222 -16.63 -11.05 -14.25
C LYS A 222 -15.34 -10.53 -14.87
N LYS A 223 -15.43 -9.41 -15.59
CA LYS A 223 -14.24 -8.69 -16.04
C LYS A 223 -13.57 -8.02 -14.82
N PRO A 224 -12.26 -8.19 -14.62
CA PRO A 224 -11.53 -7.46 -13.59
C PRO A 224 -11.43 -5.99 -13.98
N SER A 225 -11.49 -5.10 -13.00
CA SER A 225 -11.25 -3.66 -13.16
C SER A 225 -9.76 -3.36 -13.29
N LYS A 226 -9.41 -2.11 -13.63
CA LYS A 226 -8.02 -1.63 -13.54
C LYS A 226 -7.47 -1.71 -12.11
N PHE A 227 -8.31 -1.45 -11.11
CA PHE A 227 -7.97 -1.58 -9.69
C PHE A 227 -7.59 -3.03 -9.33
N ASP A 228 -8.42 -3.98 -9.73
CA ASP A 228 -8.19 -5.41 -9.46
C ASP A 228 -6.90 -5.90 -10.13
N ILE A 229 -6.67 -5.52 -11.39
CA ILE A 229 -5.45 -5.84 -12.13
C ILE A 229 -4.23 -5.25 -11.41
N PHE A 230 -4.22 -3.94 -11.16
CA PHE A 230 -3.06 -3.25 -10.59
C PHE A 230 -2.70 -3.79 -9.20
N THR A 231 -3.70 -3.87 -8.30
CA THR A 231 -3.48 -4.31 -6.91
C THR A 231 -3.04 -5.77 -6.84
N ASN A 232 -3.58 -6.65 -7.69
CA ASN A 232 -3.09 -8.02 -7.83
C ASN A 232 -1.61 -8.04 -8.25
N HIS A 233 -1.21 -7.29 -9.27
CA HIS A 233 0.19 -7.26 -9.72
C HIS A 233 1.14 -6.71 -8.64
N TYR A 234 0.69 -5.73 -7.85
CA TYR A 234 1.43 -5.17 -6.72
C TYR A 234 1.67 -6.21 -5.61
N ILE A 235 0.63 -6.95 -5.24
CA ILE A 235 0.72 -8.04 -4.25
C ILE A 235 1.57 -9.19 -4.78
N LEU A 236 1.51 -9.49 -6.08
CA LEU A 236 2.30 -10.54 -6.72
C LEU A 236 3.81 -10.23 -6.77
N LEU A 237 4.21 -8.97 -6.96
CA LEU A 237 5.61 -8.57 -6.86
C LEU A 237 6.19 -8.92 -5.47
N ASP A 238 5.46 -8.57 -4.41
CA ASP A 238 5.83 -8.88 -3.04
C ASP A 238 5.88 -10.40 -2.79
N PHE A 239 4.81 -11.09 -3.19
CA PHE A 239 4.66 -12.53 -3.04
C PHE A 239 5.81 -13.28 -3.72
N LEU A 240 6.23 -12.87 -4.91
CA LEU A 240 7.33 -13.47 -5.68
C LEU A 240 8.73 -12.97 -5.27
N GLY A 241 8.83 -12.06 -4.30
CA GLY A 241 10.08 -11.72 -3.62
C GLY A 241 10.70 -10.38 -3.95
N TYR A 242 9.97 -9.47 -4.60
CA TYR A 242 10.40 -8.09 -4.83
C TYR A 242 9.86 -7.16 -3.73
N GLN A 243 10.76 -6.48 -3.00
CA GLN A 243 10.41 -5.51 -1.95
C GLN A 243 9.40 -6.04 -0.92
N ARG A 244 9.75 -7.19 -0.32
CA ARG A 244 8.90 -7.93 0.60
C ARG A 244 8.52 -7.13 1.84
N ASP A 245 7.22 -6.99 2.03
CA ASP A 245 6.62 -6.50 3.25
C ASP A 245 6.55 -7.56 4.34
N LYS A 246 6.45 -7.04 5.56
CA LYS A 246 6.26 -7.82 6.79
C LYS A 246 4.79 -8.09 7.09
N ARG A 247 3.88 -7.23 6.60
CA ARG A 247 2.44 -7.26 6.95
C ARG A 247 1.60 -7.15 5.69
N MET A 248 0.72 -8.12 5.47
CA MET A 248 -0.21 -8.12 4.34
C MET A 248 -1.14 -6.90 4.35
N LYS A 249 -1.58 -6.43 5.53
CA LYS A 249 -2.39 -5.22 5.65
C LYS A 249 -1.68 -3.97 5.09
N ASN A 250 -0.39 -3.79 5.40
CA ASN A 250 0.41 -2.69 4.87
C ASN A 250 0.50 -2.83 3.34
N LEU A 251 0.94 -4.00 2.85
CA LEU A 251 1.04 -4.30 1.41
C LEU A 251 -0.24 -3.96 0.62
N ILE A 252 -1.42 -4.22 1.17
CA ILE A 252 -2.71 -3.89 0.55
C ILE A 252 -2.96 -2.37 0.54
N GLN A 253 -2.70 -1.66 1.64
CA GLN A 253 -2.84 -0.19 1.68
C GLN A 253 -1.84 0.49 0.75
N ASP A 254 -0.59 0.05 0.75
CA ASP A 254 0.46 0.49 -0.15
C ASP A 254 0.09 0.26 -1.63
N ALA A 255 -0.53 -0.88 -1.96
CA ALA A 255 -1.09 -1.15 -3.29
C ALA A 255 -2.23 -0.18 -3.66
N PHE A 256 -3.08 0.21 -2.70
CA PHE A 256 -4.16 1.16 -2.94
C PHE A 256 -3.63 2.58 -3.12
N HIS A 257 -2.69 3.02 -2.29
CA HIS A 257 -1.98 4.30 -2.46
C HIS A 257 -1.28 4.38 -3.82
N ALA A 258 -0.58 3.30 -4.20
CA ALA A 258 0.07 3.18 -5.51
C ALA A 258 -0.93 3.21 -6.68
N TYR A 259 -2.11 2.59 -6.52
CA TYR A 259 -3.16 2.66 -7.54
C TYR A 259 -3.71 4.08 -7.68
N TYR A 260 -4.09 4.73 -6.58
CA TYR A 260 -4.62 6.10 -6.63
C TYR A 260 -3.55 7.10 -7.13
N GLY A 261 -2.28 6.88 -6.80
CA GLY A 261 -1.16 7.64 -7.33
C GLY A 261 -1.02 7.58 -8.86
N ALA A 262 -1.41 6.47 -9.50
CA ALA A 262 -1.33 6.28 -10.95
C ALA A 262 -2.30 7.16 -11.76
N HIS A 263 -3.12 7.96 -11.07
CA HIS A 263 -4.03 8.94 -11.64
C HIS A 263 -3.55 10.40 -11.45
N CYS A 264 -2.33 10.59 -10.91
CA CYS A 264 -1.68 11.88 -10.69
C CYS A 264 -0.46 12.05 -11.60
N ASP A 265 0.03 13.28 -11.78
CA ASP A 265 1.33 13.52 -12.47
C ASP A 265 2.52 13.01 -11.64
N PHE A 266 2.39 13.07 -10.31
CA PHE A 266 3.40 12.60 -9.35
C PHE A 266 2.80 11.67 -8.31
N PHE A 267 3.50 10.58 -8.01
CA PHE A 267 3.26 9.76 -6.82
C PHE A 267 4.47 9.91 -5.89
N VAL A 268 4.27 10.65 -4.79
CA VAL A 268 5.35 10.99 -3.85
C VAL A 268 5.31 10.04 -2.64
N THR A 269 6.37 9.27 -2.42
CA THR A 269 6.48 8.39 -1.25
C THR A 269 7.94 8.26 -0.77
N ASP A 270 8.14 8.39 0.54
CA ASP A 270 9.43 8.12 1.19
C ASP A 270 9.53 6.64 1.67
N ASP A 271 8.48 5.84 1.55
CA ASP A 271 8.58 4.40 1.77
C ASP A 271 9.28 3.72 0.58
N LYS A 272 10.31 2.92 0.89
CA LYS A 272 11.16 2.30 -0.13
C LYS A 272 10.48 1.14 -0.83
N ASN A 273 9.70 0.32 -0.12
CA ASN A 273 9.00 -0.80 -0.72
C ASN A 273 7.97 -0.27 -1.72
N THR A 274 7.22 0.75 -1.31
CA THR A 274 6.18 1.37 -2.13
C THR A 274 6.76 2.17 -3.28
N TYR A 275 7.83 2.93 -3.08
CA TYR A 275 8.58 3.57 -4.16
C TYR A 275 8.98 2.57 -5.26
N HIS A 276 9.66 1.49 -4.87
CA HIS A 276 10.21 0.53 -5.83
C HIS A 276 9.12 -0.32 -6.51
N LYS A 277 8.06 -0.73 -5.79
CA LYS A 277 6.94 -1.48 -6.39
C LYS A 277 6.09 -0.62 -7.33
N SER A 278 5.74 0.60 -6.94
CA SER A 278 5.00 1.52 -7.81
C SER A 278 5.78 1.83 -9.08
N LYS A 279 7.09 2.14 -8.97
CA LYS A 279 7.93 2.47 -10.12
C LYS A 279 8.01 1.30 -11.12
N ALA A 280 8.20 0.07 -10.64
CA ALA A 280 8.24 -1.12 -11.49
C ALA A 280 6.89 -1.40 -12.19
N LEU A 281 5.75 -1.18 -11.52
CA LEU A 281 4.44 -1.35 -12.15
C LEU A 281 4.07 -0.22 -13.10
N TYR A 282 4.47 1.02 -12.82
CA TYR A 282 4.18 2.13 -13.71
C TYR A 282 4.95 1.99 -15.02
N GLU A 283 6.22 1.57 -14.97
CA GLU A 283 6.97 1.18 -16.17
C GLU A 283 6.28 0.02 -16.92
N TYR A 284 5.83 -1.03 -16.20
CA TYR A 284 5.19 -2.20 -16.79
C TYR A 284 3.87 -1.91 -17.50
N PHE A 285 3.00 -1.12 -16.86
CA PHE A 285 1.70 -0.75 -17.40
C PHE A 285 1.74 0.51 -18.30
N ASN A 286 2.92 1.08 -18.54
CA ASN A 286 3.11 2.34 -19.28
C ASN A 286 2.24 3.48 -18.71
N ILE A 287 2.32 3.67 -17.40
CA ILE A 287 1.69 4.75 -16.63
C ILE A 287 2.66 5.93 -16.56
N GLU A 288 2.22 7.11 -16.96
CA GLU A 288 3.08 8.31 -17.11
C GLU A 288 3.46 8.98 -15.78
N THR A 289 2.77 8.64 -14.68
CA THR A 289 3.01 9.18 -13.34
C THR A 289 4.47 9.04 -12.89
N ILE A 290 5.06 10.13 -12.41
CA ILE A 290 6.43 10.13 -11.89
C ILE A 290 6.44 9.67 -10.42
N VAL A 291 6.97 8.47 -10.16
CA VAL A 291 7.26 7.99 -8.80
C VAL A 291 8.54 8.65 -8.28
N CYS A 292 8.44 9.35 -7.16
CA CYS A 292 9.53 10.10 -6.55
C CYS A 292 9.46 10.06 -5.01
N ASN A 293 10.60 10.17 -4.33
CA ASN A 293 10.62 10.47 -2.88
C ASN A 293 10.47 11.98 -2.61
N THR A 294 10.32 12.41 -1.35
CA THR A 294 10.11 13.83 -1.00
C THR A 294 11.19 14.76 -1.55
N LYS A 295 12.45 14.30 -1.64
CA LYS A 295 13.55 15.11 -2.17
C LYS A 295 13.53 15.15 -3.69
N GLU A 296 13.33 13.99 -4.32
CA GLU A 296 13.15 13.86 -5.78
C GLU A 296 11.97 14.68 -6.28
N PHE A 297 10.84 14.67 -5.58
CA PHE A 297 9.68 15.50 -5.92
C PHE A 297 10.05 16.99 -5.99
N ILE A 298 10.80 17.50 -5.01
CA ILE A 298 11.25 18.91 -5.02
C ILE A 298 12.11 19.19 -6.25
N TRP A 299 13.08 18.32 -6.56
CA TRP A 299 13.95 18.50 -7.72
C TRP A 299 13.19 18.40 -9.05
N THR A 300 12.34 17.40 -9.23
CA THR A 300 11.60 17.17 -10.48
C THR A 300 10.47 18.18 -10.67
N TYR A 301 9.74 18.55 -9.62
CA TYR A 301 8.71 19.60 -9.69
C TYR A 301 9.33 20.94 -10.08
N PHE A 302 10.42 21.37 -9.42
CA PHE A 302 11.08 22.62 -9.81
C PHE A 302 11.70 22.53 -11.20
N GLY A 303 12.31 21.39 -11.57
CA GLY A 303 12.80 21.16 -12.92
C GLY A 303 11.70 21.36 -13.99
N ILE A 304 10.59 20.66 -13.87
CA ILE A 304 9.44 20.77 -14.80
C ILE A 304 8.82 22.16 -14.75
N ALA A 305 8.64 22.76 -13.56
CA ALA A 305 8.15 24.13 -13.43
C ALA A 305 9.08 25.14 -14.13
N THR A 306 10.40 24.96 -14.05
CA THR A 306 11.37 25.81 -14.76
C THR A 306 11.46 25.56 -16.25
N LEU A 307 11.18 24.34 -16.72
CA LEU A 307 11.08 24.03 -18.16
C LEU A 307 9.77 24.56 -18.77
N ASN A 308 8.69 24.62 -17.98
CA ASN A 308 7.44 25.31 -18.35
C ASN A 308 7.54 26.85 -18.24
N ILE A 309 8.65 27.41 -17.76
CA ILE A 309 9.00 28.81 -18.02
C ILE A 309 9.44 28.90 -19.50
N ASN A 310 8.46 28.95 -20.39
CA ASN A 310 8.65 29.26 -21.79
C ASN A 310 9.42 30.59 -21.93
N SER A 311 10.63 30.54 -22.49
CA SER A 311 11.25 31.46 -23.49
C SER A 311 11.10 32.99 -23.41
N HIS A 312 10.49 33.54 -22.35
CA HIS A 312 10.03 34.93 -22.29
C HIS A 312 10.32 35.62 -20.95
N LEU A 313 10.67 34.90 -19.89
CA LEU A 313 11.23 35.54 -18.70
C LEU A 313 12.67 35.97 -18.96
N SER A 314 12.97 37.23 -18.68
CA SER A 314 14.34 37.71 -18.61
C SER A 314 15.10 37.01 -17.47
N LEU A 315 16.44 36.97 -17.57
CA LEU A 315 17.30 36.44 -16.51
C LEU A 315 17.01 37.10 -15.14
N GLY A 316 16.68 38.40 -15.13
CA GLY A 316 16.30 39.12 -13.91
C GLY A 316 15.00 38.63 -13.28
N GLU A 317 13.99 38.29 -14.08
CA GLU A 317 12.72 37.73 -13.60
C GLU A 317 12.88 36.28 -13.11
N ALA A 318 13.68 35.47 -13.81
CA ALA A 318 14.03 34.12 -13.38
C ALA A 318 14.78 34.13 -12.02
N ILE A 319 15.76 35.02 -11.86
CA ILE A 319 16.49 35.22 -10.59
C ILE A 319 15.54 35.71 -9.49
N ASN A 320 14.70 36.70 -9.76
CA ASN A 320 13.74 37.23 -8.77
C ASN A 320 12.76 36.15 -8.30
N ASN A 321 12.19 35.37 -9.23
CA ASN A 321 11.28 34.27 -8.91
C ASN A 321 11.99 33.18 -8.07
N CYS A 322 13.23 32.82 -8.43
CA CYS A 322 14.05 31.92 -7.62
C CYS A 322 14.32 32.48 -6.21
N LEU A 323 14.64 33.76 -6.05
CA LEU A 323 14.86 34.38 -4.74
C LEU A 323 13.58 34.36 -3.88
N GLN A 324 12.42 34.62 -4.48
CA GLN A 324 11.12 34.57 -3.80
C GLN A 324 10.68 33.15 -3.41
N THR A 325 11.10 32.11 -4.14
CA THR A 325 10.72 30.71 -3.90
C THR A 325 11.75 29.90 -3.10
N SER A 326 13.01 30.32 -3.12
CA SER A 326 14.15 29.67 -2.45
C SER A 326 14.06 29.60 -0.92
N LEU A 327 14.88 28.72 -0.34
CA LEU A 327 14.93 28.47 1.09
C LEU A 327 15.94 29.40 1.76
N ILE A 328 15.48 30.32 2.60
CA ILE A 328 16.36 31.21 3.39
C ILE A 328 17.12 30.38 4.42
N ILE A 329 18.46 30.40 4.35
CA ILE A 329 19.37 29.75 5.30
C ILE A 329 19.63 30.65 6.51
N LYS A 330 19.86 31.94 6.26
CA LYS A 330 20.31 32.91 7.27
C LYS A 330 19.87 34.32 6.87
N GLN A 331 19.64 35.18 7.85
CA GLN A 331 19.49 36.62 7.66
C GLN A 331 20.23 37.35 8.76
N GLY A 332 20.71 38.57 8.51
CA GLY A 332 21.45 39.34 9.51
C GLY A 332 22.00 40.66 8.96
N LEU A 333 22.92 41.25 9.72
CA LEU A 333 23.70 42.42 9.30
C LEU A 333 25.12 41.97 8.90
N ASP A 334 25.64 42.51 7.80
CA ASP A 334 27.04 42.32 7.41
C ASP A 334 27.99 43.20 8.28
N GLY A 335 29.29 43.12 8.01
CA GLY A 335 30.29 43.93 8.73
C GLY A 335 30.16 45.45 8.53
N ASN A 336 29.35 45.89 7.56
CA ASN A 336 29.06 47.28 7.22
C ASN A 336 27.64 47.70 7.65
N LEU A 337 26.95 46.88 8.46
CA LEU A 337 25.56 47.07 8.90
C LEU A 337 24.49 47.00 7.80
N ASN A 338 24.80 46.47 6.62
CA ASN A 338 23.80 46.20 5.59
C ASN A 338 23.00 44.94 5.96
N GLN A 339 21.68 44.97 5.72
CA GLN A 339 20.86 43.77 5.82
C GLN A 339 21.19 42.79 4.69
N TYR A 340 21.47 41.53 5.04
CA TYR A 340 21.61 40.43 4.08
C TYR A 340 20.64 39.30 4.39
N VAL A 341 20.22 38.62 3.33
CA VAL A 341 19.49 37.35 3.38
C VAL A 341 20.28 36.34 2.53
N LEU A 342 20.67 35.23 3.14
CA LEU A 342 21.38 34.13 2.48
C LEU A 342 20.37 33.08 2.04
N HIS A 343 20.22 32.90 0.74
CA HIS A 343 19.32 31.94 0.12
C HIS A 343 20.05 30.66 -0.26
N LYS A 344 19.44 29.49 0.00
CA LYS A 344 19.86 28.20 -0.59
C LYS A 344 19.28 28.12 -1.98
N LEU A 345 20.16 28.18 -2.98
CA LEU A 345 19.80 28.00 -4.38
C LEU A 345 19.94 26.51 -4.71
N ASP A 346 18.85 25.75 -4.59
CA ASP A 346 18.82 24.31 -4.87
C ASP A 346 18.65 24.02 -6.37
N TYR A 347 19.66 24.44 -7.13
CA TYR A 347 20.08 23.99 -8.48
C TYR A 347 19.52 24.58 -9.79
N PRO A 348 18.26 25.04 -9.99
CA PRO A 348 17.79 25.39 -11.35
C PRO A 348 18.53 26.57 -11.99
N ILE A 349 19.09 27.46 -11.17
CA ILE A 349 19.90 28.59 -11.65
C ILE A 349 21.19 28.12 -12.35
N LEU A 350 21.77 26.98 -11.98
CA LEU A 350 22.96 26.48 -12.67
C LEU A 350 22.68 26.14 -14.13
N TYR A 351 21.52 25.56 -14.44
CA TYR A 351 21.07 25.33 -15.83
C TYR A 351 20.92 26.65 -16.60
N PHE A 352 20.25 27.64 -15.99
CA PHE A 352 20.11 28.99 -16.57
C PHE A 352 21.44 29.72 -16.81
N LEU A 353 22.53 29.31 -16.14
CA LEU A 353 23.87 29.89 -16.34
C LEU A 353 24.75 29.07 -17.29
N THR A 354 24.44 27.79 -17.54
CA THR A 354 25.19 26.95 -18.49
C THR A 354 24.68 27.06 -19.92
N ASP A 355 23.40 27.36 -20.13
CA ASP A 355 22.77 27.44 -21.47
C ASP A 355 22.98 28.80 -22.19
N PHE A 356 23.84 29.67 -21.65
CA PHE A 356 24.20 30.99 -22.22
C PHE A 356 25.64 31.08 -22.77
N ASN A 357 26.28 29.94 -23.09
CA ASN A 357 27.58 29.86 -23.78
C ASN A 357 27.46 29.26 -25.19
#